data_AF-A0A925PM44-F1
#
_entry.id   AF-A0A925PM44-F1
#
_cell.length_a   1.000
_cell.length_b   1.000
_cell.length_c   1.000
_cell.angle_alpha   90.00
_cell.angle_beta   90.00
_cell.angle_gamma   90.00
#
_symmetry.space_group_name_H-M   'P 1'
#
loop_
_entity.id
_entity.type
_entity.pdbx_description
1 polymer ?
#
loop_
_entity_poly.entity_id
_entity_poly.type
_entity_poly.pdbx_seq_one_letter_code
_entity_poly.pdbx_strand_id
1 'polypeptide(L)'
;MFPANLSSKNIIVTAVRICLSLLLSWYLLCLLVPAGNGSVVRDVSFPPGSGIRQLATELKSGGIIRSSWHFILVTRLRGKAHRLKAGDYRFNDAMTPAVILKKLVAGDVDYLKFSLPEGYSIYQAAELLEQKGYFKRSDFLEKCRDTALLGRLGLSEQTAEGYLYPATYNLARNGNEEQLFGKMVGQFEKRYADLSRAAGGVTGLSRHQVVTLASLIEKEAVSAKEKPLISSVFHN
;
A
#
# COMPACT_ATOMS: atom_id res chain seq x y z
N MET A 1 37.85 47.92 -39.45
CA MET A 1 36.77 47.02 -39.92
C MET A 1 35.68 47.09 -38.86
N PHE A 2 34.65 47.90 -39.12
CA PHE A 2 33.66 48.37 -38.13
C PHE A 2 32.67 47.25 -37.75
N PRO A 3 32.23 47.17 -36.48
CA PRO A 3 31.37 46.10 -36.01
C PRO A 3 29.99 46.16 -36.66
N ALA A 4 29.43 44.99 -36.96
CA ALA A 4 28.14 44.81 -37.57
C ALA A 4 27.04 45.60 -36.85
N ASN A 5 26.33 46.42 -37.61
CA ASN A 5 25.19 47.21 -37.16
C ASN A 5 24.04 46.25 -36.77
N LEU A 6 24.03 45.83 -35.51
CA LEU A 6 22.94 45.07 -34.91
C LEU A 6 21.70 45.97 -34.89
N SER A 7 20.78 45.73 -35.83
CA SER A 7 19.46 46.38 -35.85
C SER A 7 18.85 46.36 -34.45
N SER A 8 18.36 47.50 -33.97
CA SER A 8 17.74 47.66 -32.64
C SER A 8 16.68 46.59 -32.33
N LYS A 9 16.01 46.07 -33.38
CA LYS A 9 15.06 44.95 -33.29
C LYS A 9 15.71 43.64 -32.80
N ASN A 10 16.93 43.32 -33.22
CA ASN A 10 17.64 42.10 -32.82
C ASN A 10 18.05 42.15 -31.36
N ILE A 11 18.46 43.32 -30.86
CA ILE A 11 18.83 43.53 -29.45
C ILE A 11 17.62 43.30 -28.54
N ILE A 12 16.46 43.87 -28.90
CA ILE A 12 15.20 43.69 -28.16
C ILE A 12 14.79 42.21 -28.15
N VAL A 13 14.86 41.52 -29.29
CA VAL A 13 14.52 40.09 -29.37
C VAL A 13 15.46 39.24 -28.50
N THR A 14 16.78 39.52 -28.48
CA THR A 14 17.71 38.81 -27.61
C THR A 14 17.46 39.08 -26.12
N ALA A 15 17.15 40.32 -25.75
CA ALA A 15 16.84 40.67 -24.36
C ALA A 15 15.56 39.97 -23.87
N VAL A 16 14.52 39.91 -24.70
CA VAL A 16 13.27 39.19 -24.38
C VAL A 16 13.52 37.69 -24.19
N ARG A 17 14.34 37.07 -25.05
CA ARG A 17 14.71 35.64 -24.91
C ARG A 17 15.48 35.37 -23.62
N ILE A 18 16.43 36.24 -23.27
CA ILE A 18 17.20 36.12 -22.02
C ILE A 18 16.25 36.27 -20.82
N CYS A 19 15.38 37.27 -20.82
CA CYS A 19 14.38 37.48 -19.76
C CYS A 19 13.46 36.26 -19.60
N LEU A 20 12.94 35.71 -20.71
CA LEU A 20 12.12 34.49 -20.67
C LEU A 20 12.91 33.30 -20.10
N SER A 21 14.17 33.15 -20.49
CA SER A 21 15.03 32.06 -20.01
C SER A 21 15.36 32.19 -18.51
N LEU A 22 15.58 33.40 -18.00
CA LEU A 22 15.79 33.66 -16.58
C LEU A 22 14.51 33.43 -15.77
N LEU A 23 13.35 33.87 -16.28
CA LEU A 23 12.05 33.60 -15.65
C LEU A 23 11.75 32.10 -15.62
N LEU A 24 12.04 31.39 -16.71
CA LEU A 24 11.89 29.93 -16.78
C LEU A 24 12.86 29.22 -15.83
N SER A 25 14.12 29.66 -15.76
CA SER A 25 15.13 29.10 -14.86
C SER A 25 14.78 29.34 -13.39
N TRP A 26 14.32 30.54 -13.04
CA TRP A 26 13.82 30.88 -11.70
C TRP A 26 12.62 30.00 -11.33
N TYR A 27 11.67 29.86 -12.26
CA TYR A 27 10.51 29.00 -12.08
C TYR A 27 10.91 27.53 -11.86
N LEU A 28 11.83 27.00 -12.66
CA LEU A 28 12.37 25.65 -12.51
C LEU A 28 13.10 25.46 -11.18
N LEU A 29 13.83 26.49 -10.71
CA LEU A 29 14.47 26.48 -9.39
C LEU A 29 13.41 26.35 -8.29
N CYS A 30 12.33 27.13 -8.36
CA CYS A 30 11.22 27.03 -7.41
C CYS A 30 10.54 25.65 -7.39
N LEU A 31 10.60 24.87 -8.49
CA LEU A 31 10.07 23.50 -8.53
C LEU A 31 10.92 22.49 -7.74
N LEU A 32 12.20 22.80 -7.50
CA LEU A 32 13.14 21.97 -6.76
C LEU A 32 13.17 22.33 -5.27
N VAL A 33 12.60 23.46 -4.87
CA VAL A 33 12.61 23.92 -3.48
C VAL A 33 11.41 23.33 -2.72
N PRO A 34 11.63 22.71 -1.53
CA PRO A 34 10.54 22.22 -0.69
C PRO A 34 9.68 23.36 -0.12
N ALA A 35 8.49 23.03 0.38
CA ALA A 35 7.57 24.03 0.92
C ALA A 35 8.11 24.67 2.21
N GLY A 36 8.79 23.88 3.04
CA GLY A 36 9.46 24.30 4.27
C GLY A 36 10.62 23.37 4.65
N ASN A 37 10.83 23.18 5.95
CA ASN A 37 12.03 22.57 6.52
C ASN A 37 11.80 21.18 7.16
N GLY A 38 10.59 20.63 7.07
CA GLY A 38 10.25 19.31 7.60
C GLY A 38 9.53 19.35 8.95
N SER A 39 9.25 20.54 9.47
CA SER A 39 8.55 20.73 10.75
C SER A 39 7.05 20.41 10.67
N VAL A 40 6.47 20.43 9.47
CA VAL A 40 5.04 20.14 9.26
C VAL A 40 4.90 18.75 8.68
N VAL A 41 4.39 17.81 9.48
CA VAL A 41 4.05 16.46 9.05
C VAL A 41 2.54 16.32 9.01
N ARG A 42 2.00 15.85 7.89
CA ARG A 42 0.56 15.62 7.70
C ARG A 42 0.28 14.26 7.09
N ASP A 43 -0.76 13.63 7.62
CA ASP A 43 -1.33 12.42 7.05
C ASP A 43 -2.44 12.87 6.09
N VAL A 44 -2.38 12.41 4.83
CA VAL A 44 -3.31 12.78 3.74
C VAL A 44 -3.87 11.50 3.14
N SER A 45 -5.20 11.38 3.12
CA SER A 45 -5.87 10.23 2.52
C SER A 45 -6.16 10.49 1.05
N PHE A 46 -5.81 9.54 0.18
CA PHE A 46 -6.12 9.61 -1.25
C PHE A 46 -7.00 8.42 -1.66
N PRO A 47 -8.33 8.54 -1.56
CA PRO A 47 -9.27 7.47 -1.89
C PRO A 47 -9.22 7.03 -3.38
N PRO A 48 -9.66 5.80 -3.69
CA PRO A 48 -9.87 5.37 -5.07
C PRO A 48 -10.87 6.29 -5.79
N GLY A 49 -10.55 6.67 -7.04
CA GLY A 49 -11.39 7.59 -7.83
C GLY A 49 -11.18 9.08 -7.50
N SER A 50 -10.39 9.42 -6.48
CA SER A 50 -10.04 10.81 -6.19
C SER A 50 -9.19 11.43 -7.29
N GLY A 51 -9.55 12.67 -7.66
CA GLY A 51 -8.83 13.43 -8.68
C GLY A 51 -7.58 14.13 -8.13
N ILE A 52 -6.56 14.29 -8.97
CA ILE A 52 -5.31 14.99 -8.60
C ILE A 52 -5.55 16.42 -8.08
N ARG A 53 -6.62 17.08 -8.55
CA ARG A 53 -6.98 18.43 -8.09
C ARG A 53 -7.33 18.47 -6.60
N GLN A 54 -8.10 17.49 -6.13
CA GLN A 54 -8.49 17.38 -4.72
C GLN A 54 -7.25 17.16 -3.85
N LEU A 55 -6.40 16.19 -4.23
CA LEU A 55 -5.14 15.91 -3.56
C LEU A 55 -4.23 17.16 -3.51
N ALA A 56 -4.10 17.90 -4.61
CA ALA A 56 -3.30 19.11 -4.67
C ALA A 56 -3.85 20.23 -3.77
N THR A 57 -5.17 20.34 -3.62
CA THR A 57 -5.79 21.28 -2.69
C THR A 57 -5.50 20.90 -1.25
N GLU A 58 -5.66 19.62 -0.91
CA GLU A 58 -5.44 19.10 0.43
C GLU A 58 -3.97 19.22 0.87
N LEU A 59 -3.03 18.88 -0.01
CA LEU A 59 -1.60 19.07 0.24
C LEU A 59 -1.24 20.55 0.45
N LYS A 60 -1.93 21.48 -0.24
CA LYS A 60 -1.69 22.92 -0.06
C LYS A 60 -2.28 23.42 1.25
N SER A 61 -3.53 23.06 1.58
CA SER A 61 -4.14 23.44 2.86
C SER A 61 -3.40 22.84 4.05
N GLY A 62 -2.78 21.68 3.87
CA GLY A 62 -1.91 21.04 4.86
C GLY A 62 -0.52 21.68 4.99
N GLY A 63 -0.15 22.65 4.15
CA GLY A 63 1.17 23.28 4.16
C GLY A 63 2.30 22.42 3.56
N ILE A 64 1.97 21.26 2.99
CA ILE A 64 2.93 20.31 2.41
C ILE A 64 3.46 20.80 1.07
N ILE A 65 2.62 21.49 0.28
CA ILE A 65 3.02 22.12 -0.98
C ILE A 65 2.67 23.61 -0.99
N ARG A 66 3.48 24.41 -1.66
CA ARG A 66 3.23 25.87 -1.81
C ARG A 66 2.05 26.18 -2.73
N SER A 67 1.83 25.35 -3.76
CA SER A 67 0.83 25.65 -4.77
C SER A 67 0.27 24.38 -5.44
N SER A 68 -1.06 24.26 -5.40
CA SER A 68 -1.81 23.16 -6.01
C SER A 68 -1.64 23.13 -7.54
N TRP A 69 -1.67 24.30 -8.20
CA TRP A 69 -1.53 24.42 -9.65
C TRP A 69 -0.19 23.88 -10.15
N HIS A 70 0.90 24.19 -9.44
CA HIS A 70 2.24 23.72 -9.79
C HIS A 70 2.35 22.20 -9.68
N PHE A 71 1.81 21.63 -8.60
CA PHE A 71 1.80 20.18 -8.40
C PHE A 71 1.01 19.44 -9.50
N ILE A 72 -0.15 19.99 -9.88
CA ILE A 72 -0.96 19.44 -10.98
C ILE A 72 -0.19 19.51 -12.30
N LEU A 73 0.43 20.65 -12.62
CA LEU A 73 1.20 20.86 -13.84
C LEU A 73 2.36 19.87 -13.93
N VAL A 74 3.19 19.77 -12.88
CA VAL A 74 4.33 18.84 -12.81
C VAL A 74 3.89 17.40 -13.01
N THR A 75 2.78 17.00 -12.38
CA THR A 75 2.28 15.63 -12.48
C THR A 75 1.77 15.30 -13.89
N ARG A 76 1.14 16.27 -14.57
CA ARG A 76 0.71 16.15 -15.96
C ARG A 76 1.89 16.11 -16.93
N LEU A 77 2.85 17.02 -16.79
CA LEU A 77 4.05 17.08 -17.64
C LEU A 77 4.89 15.81 -17.55
N ARG A 78 4.94 15.18 -16.36
CA ARG A 78 5.63 13.90 -16.17
C ARG A 78 4.85 12.69 -16.67
N GLY A 79 3.62 12.86 -17.15
CA GLY A 79 2.76 11.78 -17.61
C GLY A 79 2.40 10.76 -16.52
N LYS A 80 2.54 11.12 -15.25
CA LYS A 80 2.33 10.19 -14.11
C LYS A 80 0.95 10.32 -13.46
N ALA A 81 0.09 11.21 -13.97
CA ALA A 81 -1.23 11.47 -13.40
C ALA A 81 -2.13 10.21 -13.33
N HIS A 82 -2.03 9.29 -14.29
CA HIS A 82 -2.80 8.04 -14.30
C HIS A 82 -2.15 6.91 -13.47
N ARG A 83 -0.94 7.14 -12.92
CA ARG A 83 -0.16 6.15 -12.17
C ARG A 83 -0.18 6.41 -10.65
N LEU A 84 -0.95 7.39 -10.20
CA LEU A 84 -1.10 7.69 -8.77
C LEU A 84 -1.88 6.56 -8.13
N LYS A 85 -1.34 5.98 -7.06
CA LYS A 85 -2.01 4.92 -6.32
C LYS A 85 -2.82 5.53 -5.18
N ALA A 86 -4.04 5.06 -5.01
CA ALA A 86 -4.86 5.37 -3.83
C ALA A 86 -4.18 4.83 -2.55
N GLY A 87 -4.37 5.54 -1.44
CA GLY A 87 -3.85 5.15 -0.12
C GLY A 87 -3.66 6.34 0.82
N ASP A 88 -3.29 6.05 2.07
CA ASP A 88 -2.97 7.05 3.08
C ASP A 88 -1.47 7.34 3.12
N TYR A 89 -1.12 8.58 2.85
CA TYR A 89 0.28 8.98 2.76
C TYR A 89 0.62 9.96 3.85
N ARG A 90 1.77 9.76 4.45
CA ARG A 90 2.38 10.74 5.33
C ARG A 90 3.37 11.59 4.54
N PHE A 91 3.14 12.89 4.55
CA PHE A 91 4.01 13.86 3.90
C PHE A 91 4.59 14.82 4.92
N ASN A 92 5.75 15.38 4.60
CA ASN A 92 6.30 16.52 5.29
C ASN A 92 6.57 17.68 4.32
N ASP A 93 6.64 18.90 4.83
CA ASP A 93 6.89 20.12 4.07
C ASP A 93 8.32 20.23 3.52
N ALA A 94 9.26 19.38 3.97
CA ALA A 94 10.59 19.22 3.35
C ALA A 94 10.57 18.37 2.07
N MET A 95 9.47 17.69 1.75
CA MET A 95 9.37 16.92 0.51
C MET A 95 9.16 17.85 -0.69
N THR A 96 9.97 17.68 -1.73
CA THR A 96 9.74 18.36 -3.00
C THR A 96 8.54 17.76 -3.73
N PRO A 97 7.84 18.53 -4.61
CA PRO A 97 6.74 18.00 -5.42
C PRO A 97 7.11 16.74 -6.21
N ALA A 98 8.36 16.62 -6.65
CA ALA A 98 8.87 15.45 -7.35
C ALA A 98 8.97 14.21 -6.44
N VAL A 99 9.37 14.38 -5.17
CA VAL A 99 9.42 13.30 -4.16
C VAL A 99 8.01 12.87 -3.77
N ILE A 100 7.11 13.82 -3.53
CA ILE A 100 5.69 13.54 -3.26
C ILE A 100 5.09 12.73 -4.41
N LEU A 101 5.30 13.16 -5.66
CA LEU A 101 4.83 12.43 -6.83
C LEU A 101 5.45 11.03 -6.94
N LYS A 102 6.74 10.88 -6.60
CA LYS A 102 7.39 9.55 -6.60
C LYS A 102 6.77 8.65 -5.53
N LYS A 103 6.49 9.16 -4.33
CA LYS A 103 5.84 8.44 -3.22
C LYS A 103 4.44 7.95 -3.62
N LEU A 104 3.64 8.83 -4.24
CA LEU A 104 2.30 8.53 -4.75
C LEU A 104 2.28 7.51 -5.89
N VAL A 105 3.26 7.56 -6.80
CA VAL A 105 3.37 6.62 -7.92
C VAL A 105 3.89 5.26 -7.46
N ALA A 106 4.79 5.25 -6.47
CA ALA A 106 5.27 4.03 -5.86
C ALA A 106 4.14 3.33 -5.07
N GLY A 107 3.24 4.09 -4.47
CA GLY A 107 2.28 3.57 -3.47
C GLY A 107 2.95 3.35 -2.13
N ASP A 108 3.92 4.19 -1.80
CA ASP A 108 4.64 4.16 -0.52
C ASP A 108 3.78 4.84 0.56
N VAL A 109 2.67 4.15 0.86
CA VAL A 109 1.69 4.43 1.91
C VAL A 109 2.34 4.15 3.26
N ASP A 110 2.01 4.93 4.30
CA ASP A 110 2.47 4.62 5.64
C ASP A 110 1.70 3.40 6.16
N TYR A 111 2.41 2.27 6.28
CA TYR A 111 1.84 1.01 6.75
C TYR A 111 2.12 0.81 8.23
N LEU A 112 1.08 0.42 8.96
CA LEU A 112 1.17 -0.28 10.23
C LEU A 112 1.59 -1.73 9.94
N LYS A 113 2.70 -2.16 10.53
CA LYS A 113 3.23 -3.51 10.33
C LYS A 113 2.89 -4.38 11.52
N PHE A 114 2.33 -5.56 11.27
CA PHE A 114 2.15 -6.57 12.32
C PHE A 114 2.35 -7.98 11.78
N SER A 115 2.71 -8.90 12.68
CA SER A 115 2.84 -10.32 12.38
C SER A 115 1.70 -11.09 13.00
N LEU A 116 1.03 -11.92 12.20
CA LEU A 116 0.12 -12.95 12.68
C LEU A 116 0.93 -14.24 12.89
N PRO A 117 1.06 -14.74 14.15
CA PRO A 117 1.82 -15.96 14.42
C PRO A 117 1.10 -17.22 13.91
N GLU A 118 1.87 -18.30 13.73
CA GLU A 118 1.34 -19.64 13.43
C GLU A 118 0.48 -20.17 14.59
N GLY A 119 -0.49 -21.04 14.27
CA GLY A 119 -1.36 -21.67 15.27
C GLY A 119 -2.44 -20.76 15.90
N TYR A 120 -2.56 -19.52 15.44
CA TYR A 120 -3.60 -18.59 15.90
C TYR A 120 -4.98 -18.92 15.32
N SER A 121 -6.01 -18.88 16.15
CA SER A 121 -7.41 -18.92 15.70
C SER A 121 -7.90 -17.55 15.21
N ILE A 122 -9.06 -17.50 14.55
CA ILE A 122 -9.68 -16.22 14.16
C ILE A 122 -9.95 -15.31 15.36
N TYR A 123 -10.22 -15.89 16.54
CA TYR A 123 -10.46 -15.13 17.77
C TYR A 123 -9.18 -14.49 18.29
N GLN A 124 -8.07 -15.22 18.28
CA GLN A 124 -6.77 -14.70 18.71
C GLN A 124 -6.24 -13.66 17.71
N ALA A 125 -6.50 -13.85 16.41
CA ALA A 125 -6.18 -12.87 15.39
C ALA A 125 -6.96 -11.55 15.61
N ALA A 126 -8.26 -11.64 15.85
CA ALA A 126 -9.11 -10.48 16.12
C ALA A 126 -8.68 -9.73 17.40
N GLU A 127 -8.32 -10.47 18.45
CA GLU A 127 -7.82 -9.90 19.70
C GLU A 127 -6.46 -9.22 19.51
N LEU A 128 -5.54 -9.82 18.74
CA LEU A 128 -4.25 -9.21 18.41
C LEU A 128 -4.42 -7.88 17.66
N LEU A 129 -5.39 -7.81 16.75
CA LEU A 129 -5.69 -6.59 15.99
C LEU A 129 -6.29 -5.49 16.88
N GLU A 130 -7.15 -5.87 17.83
CA GLU A 130 -7.75 -4.97 18.80
C GLU A 130 -6.73 -4.44 19.81
N GLN A 131 -5.86 -5.30 20.35
CA GLN A 131 -4.77 -4.89 21.24
C GLN A 131 -3.80 -3.90 20.59
N LYS A 132 -3.61 -4.01 19.27
CA LYS A 132 -2.81 -3.05 18.49
C LYS A 132 -3.55 -1.77 18.13
N GLY A 133 -4.85 -1.69 18.43
CA GLY A 133 -5.70 -0.54 18.12
C GLY A 133 -6.00 -0.40 16.63
N TYR A 134 -5.93 -1.49 15.85
CA TYR A 134 -6.16 -1.44 14.41
C TYR A 134 -7.63 -1.56 14.05
N PHE A 135 -8.31 -2.56 14.64
CA PHE A 135 -9.71 -2.86 14.39
C PHE A 135 -10.38 -3.33 15.69
N LYS A 136 -11.69 -3.15 15.81
CA LYS A 136 -12.43 -3.79 16.89
C LYS A 136 -12.49 -5.30 16.65
N ARG A 137 -12.46 -6.08 17.73
CA ARG A 137 -12.55 -7.54 17.64
C ARG A 137 -13.83 -7.99 16.95
N SER A 138 -14.96 -7.35 17.24
CA SER A 138 -16.27 -7.67 16.65
C SER A 138 -16.25 -7.54 15.12
N ASP A 139 -15.70 -6.44 14.63
CA ASP A 139 -15.82 -6.03 13.23
C ASP A 139 -14.97 -6.95 12.34
N PHE A 140 -13.78 -7.34 12.83
CA PHE A 140 -12.96 -8.34 12.14
C PHE A 140 -13.55 -9.75 12.17
N LEU A 141 -14.14 -10.16 13.30
CA LEU A 141 -14.79 -11.48 13.42
C LEU A 141 -16.04 -11.59 12.53
N GLU A 142 -16.76 -10.49 12.31
CA GLU A 142 -17.87 -10.44 11.37
C GLU A 142 -17.40 -10.79 9.97
N LYS A 143 -16.28 -10.21 9.51
CA LYS A 143 -15.68 -10.55 8.21
C LYS A 143 -15.23 -12.01 8.12
N CYS A 144 -14.72 -12.57 9.22
CA CYS A 144 -14.34 -13.98 9.27
C CYS A 144 -15.52 -14.96 9.20
N ARG A 145 -16.75 -14.50 9.41
CA ARG A 145 -17.99 -15.30 9.41
C ARG A 145 -18.96 -14.91 8.28
N ASP A 146 -18.61 -13.91 7.49
CA ASP A 146 -19.40 -13.45 6.35
C ASP A 146 -19.26 -14.47 5.22
N THR A 147 -20.26 -15.35 5.10
CA THR A 147 -20.29 -16.41 4.08
C THR A 147 -20.30 -15.88 2.65
N ALA A 148 -20.85 -14.68 2.42
CA ALA A 148 -20.82 -14.06 1.10
C ALA A 148 -19.40 -13.60 0.74
N LEU A 149 -18.68 -13.01 1.70
CA LEU A 149 -17.28 -12.64 1.52
C LEU A 149 -16.37 -13.86 1.36
N LEU A 150 -16.58 -14.91 2.16
CA LEU A 150 -15.87 -16.19 2.05
C LEU A 150 -16.08 -16.82 0.67
N GLY A 151 -17.33 -16.88 0.19
CA GLY A 151 -17.68 -17.40 -1.13
C GLY A 151 -17.00 -16.63 -2.27
N ARG A 152 -16.93 -15.30 -2.17
CA ARG A 152 -16.20 -14.45 -3.15
C ARG A 152 -14.71 -14.73 -3.21
N LEU A 153 -14.13 -15.25 -2.12
CA LEU A 153 -12.73 -15.63 -2.03
C LEU A 153 -12.49 -17.12 -2.31
N GLY A 154 -13.53 -17.86 -2.71
CA GLY A 154 -13.43 -19.29 -3.04
C GLY A 154 -13.42 -20.20 -1.83
N LEU A 155 -13.92 -19.74 -0.67
CA LEU A 155 -14.13 -20.53 0.53
C LEU A 155 -15.61 -20.93 0.63
N SER A 156 -15.88 -22.21 0.89
CA SER A 156 -17.24 -22.77 1.06
C SER A 156 -17.62 -23.00 2.52
N GLU A 157 -16.69 -22.70 3.42
CA GLU A 157 -16.80 -22.91 4.86
C GLU A 157 -17.63 -21.80 5.53
N GLN A 158 -18.13 -22.08 6.73
CA GLN A 158 -18.90 -21.11 7.51
C GLN A 158 -18.02 -20.04 8.16
N THR A 159 -16.71 -20.31 8.30
CA THR A 159 -15.74 -19.40 8.90
C THR A 159 -14.41 -19.44 8.16
N ALA A 160 -13.61 -18.39 8.35
CA ALA A 160 -12.23 -18.32 7.88
C ALA A 160 -11.22 -19.06 8.79
N GLU A 161 -11.67 -19.93 9.71
CA GLU A 161 -10.78 -20.64 10.63
C GLU A 161 -9.78 -21.51 9.84
N GLY A 162 -8.49 -21.32 10.12
CA GLY A 162 -7.40 -21.99 9.39
C GLY A 162 -7.04 -21.38 8.02
N TYR A 163 -7.82 -20.42 7.53
CA TYR A 163 -7.60 -19.77 6.21
C TYR A 163 -6.90 -18.41 6.30
N LEU A 164 -6.72 -17.85 7.50
CA LEU A 164 -5.92 -16.65 7.72
C LEU A 164 -4.44 -17.01 7.77
N TYR A 165 -3.71 -16.76 6.68
CA TYR A 165 -2.31 -17.21 6.60
C TYR A 165 -1.41 -16.49 7.62
N PRO A 166 -0.57 -17.20 8.38
CA PRO A 166 0.39 -16.59 9.31
C PRO A 166 1.53 -15.92 8.52
N ALA A 167 1.64 -14.60 8.66
CA ALA A 167 2.65 -13.80 8.00
C ALA A 167 2.74 -12.40 8.63
N THR A 168 3.72 -11.63 8.18
CA THR A 168 3.79 -10.20 8.46
C THR A 168 3.03 -9.40 7.42
N TYR A 169 2.03 -8.63 7.87
CA TYR A 169 1.16 -7.82 7.04
C TYR A 169 1.45 -6.34 7.21
N ASN A 170 1.27 -5.63 6.10
CA ASN A 170 1.31 -4.18 6.02
C ASN A 170 -0.13 -3.67 5.86
N LEU A 171 -0.62 -3.00 6.90
CA LEU A 171 -1.96 -2.42 6.99
C LEU A 171 -1.86 -0.92 6.76
N ALA A 172 -2.61 -0.36 5.80
CA ALA A 172 -2.68 1.10 5.66
C ALA A 172 -3.33 1.69 6.93
N ARG A 173 -2.94 2.90 7.34
CA ARG A 173 -3.42 3.50 8.59
C ARG A 173 -4.94 3.65 8.67
N ASN A 174 -5.61 3.90 7.54
CA ASN A 174 -7.08 3.87 7.43
C ASN A 174 -7.56 2.67 6.58
N GLY A 175 -6.81 1.57 6.60
CA GLY A 175 -7.18 0.33 5.91
C GLY A 175 -8.47 -0.26 6.49
N ASN A 176 -9.24 -0.96 5.65
CA ASN A 176 -10.46 -1.65 6.04
C ASN A 176 -10.15 -3.12 6.43
N GLU A 177 -10.87 -3.64 7.43
CA GLU A 177 -10.90 -5.03 7.87
C GLU A 177 -11.03 -6.01 6.69
N GLU A 178 -11.94 -5.73 5.77
CA GLU A 178 -12.19 -6.56 4.57
C GLU A 178 -10.96 -6.63 3.66
N GLN A 179 -10.20 -5.53 3.54
CA GLN A 179 -8.97 -5.53 2.74
C GLN A 179 -7.87 -6.34 3.42
N LEU A 180 -7.74 -6.24 4.75
CA LEU A 180 -6.79 -7.05 5.50
C LEU A 180 -7.15 -8.53 5.41
N PHE A 181 -8.42 -8.84 5.62
CA PHE A 181 -8.98 -10.18 5.51
C PHE A 181 -8.71 -10.80 4.13
N GLY A 182 -9.04 -10.08 3.06
CA GLY A 182 -8.78 -10.52 1.69
C GLY A 182 -7.29 -10.74 1.40
N LYS A 183 -6.40 -9.92 1.98
CA LYS A 183 -4.93 -10.14 1.88
C LYS A 183 -4.50 -11.41 2.59
N MET A 184 -5.04 -11.71 3.77
CA MET A 184 -4.71 -12.91 4.54
C MET A 184 -5.16 -14.18 3.81
N VAL A 185 -6.40 -14.20 3.33
CA VAL A 185 -6.95 -15.34 2.58
C VAL A 185 -6.26 -15.49 1.21
N GLY A 186 -6.02 -14.40 0.49
CA GLY A 186 -5.29 -14.45 -0.77
C GLY A 186 -3.86 -14.97 -0.62
N GLN A 187 -3.20 -14.66 0.52
CA GLN A 187 -1.89 -15.21 0.83
C GLN A 187 -1.96 -16.71 1.13
N PHE A 188 -3.01 -17.17 1.83
CA PHE A 188 -3.27 -18.60 2.02
C PHE A 188 -3.41 -19.32 0.68
N GLU A 189 -4.28 -18.82 -0.20
CA GLU A 189 -4.54 -19.43 -1.51
C GLU A 189 -3.28 -19.53 -2.36
N LYS A 190 -2.44 -18.48 -2.37
CA LYS A 190 -1.16 -18.51 -3.07
C LYS A 190 -0.25 -19.63 -2.54
N ARG A 191 -0.13 -19.75 -1.23
CA ARG A 191 0.74 -20.73 -0.56
C ARG A 191 0.23 -22.15 -0.73
N TYR A 192 -1.08 -22.34 -0.64
CA TYR A 192 -1.73 -23.61 -0.92
C TYR A 192 -1.53 -24.03 -2.38
N ALA A 193 -1.68 -23.11 -3.34
CA ALA A 193 -1.45 -23.40 -4.75
C ALA A 193 0.02 -23.74 -5.07
N ASP A 194 0.99 -23.09 -4.40
CA ASP A 194 2.41 -23.47 -4.49
C ASP A 194 2.64 -24.89 -3.95
N LEU A 195 2.10 -25.20 -2.77
CA LEU A 195 2.19 -26.52 -2.13
C LEU A 195 1.56 -27.62 -2.98
N SER A 196 0.33 -27.42 -3.46
CA SER A 196 -0.40 -28.39 -4.27
C SER A 196 0.33 -28.71 -5.57
N ARG A 197 0.99 -27.73 -6.19
CA ARG A 197 1.84 -27.95 -7.38
C ARG A 197 3.08 -28.77 -7.04
N ALA A 198 3.73 -28.49 -5.92
CA ALA A 198 4.93 -29.21 -5.48
C ALA A 198 4.63 -30.67 -5.10
N ALA A 199 3.44 -30.95 -4.55
CA ALA A 199 3.01 -32.30 -4.16
C ALA A 199 2.55 -33.19 -5.33
N GLY A 200 2.50 -32.67 -6.57
CA GLY A 200 1.99 -33.42 -7.73
C GLY A 200 0.47 -33.60 -7.75
N GLY A 201 -0.25 -32.77 -6.99
CA GLY A 201 -1.68 -32.94 -6.71
C GLY A 201 -1.91 -33.13 -5.20
N VAL A 202 -3.07 -32.69 -4.71
CA VAL A 202 -3.44 -32.90 -3.31
C VAL A 202 -3.55 -34.40 -3.08
N THR A 203 -3.01 -34.89 -1.96
CA THR A 203 -3.34 -36.20 -1.39
C THR A 203 -4.87 -36.37 -1.40
N GLY A 204 -5.45 -37.58 -1.35
CA GLY A 204 -6.91 -37.79 -1.49
C GLY A 204 -7.85 -37.05 -0.52
N LEU A 205 -7.33 -36.09 0.26
CA LEU A 205 -7.99 -35.13 1.12
C LEU A 205 -8.50 -33.90 0.34
N SER A 206 -9.64 -33.37 0.77
CA SER A 206 -10.09 -32.04 0.35
C SER A 206 -9.21 -30.94 0.94
N ARG A 207 -9.24 -29.74 0.34
CA ARG A 207 -8.53 -28.55 0.87
C ARG A 207 -8.83 -28.32 2.35
N HIS A 208 -10.10 -28.42 2.74
CA HIS A 208 -10.49 -28.23 4.13
C HIS A 208 -9.90 -29.29 5.04
N GLN A 209 -9.91 -30.57 4.63
CA GLN A 209 -9.29 -31.65 5.41
C GLN A 209 -7.77 -31.45 5.58
N VAL A 210 -7.08 -30.95 4.55
CA VAL A 210 -5.65 -30.60 4.66
C VAL A 210 -5.44 -29.51 5.70
N VAL A 211 -6.28 -28.45 5.69
CA VAL A 211 -6.21 -27.36 6.68
C VAL A 211 -6.52 -27.87 8.09
N THR A 212 -7.52 -28.72 8.27
CA THR A 212 -7.85 -29.34 9.56
C THR A 212 -6.71 -30.21 10.08
N LEU A 213 -6.13 -31.06 9.24
CA LEU A 213 -5.00 -31.90 9.63
C LEU A 213 -3.79 -31.05 10.01
N ALA A 214 -3.49 -30.01 9.22
CA ALA A 214 -2.40 -29.09 9.51
C ALA A 214 -2.61 -28.35 10.85
N SER A 215 -3.85 -27.94 11.18
CA SER A 215 -4.13 -27.27 12.45
C SER A 215 -3.98 -28.19 13.66
N LEU A 216 -4.35 -29.48 13.54
CA LEU A 216 -4.10 -30.48 14.58
C LEU A 216 -2.61 -30.70 14.79
N ILE A 217 -1.85 -30.91 13.71
CA ILE A 217 -0.39 -31.08 13.79
C ILE A 217 0.27 -29.85 14.41
N GLU A 218 -0.16 -28.65 14.04
CA GLU A 218 0.37 -27.39 14.60
C GLU A 218 0.11 -27.26 16.10
N LYS A 219 -1.05 -27.73 16.59
CA LYS A 219 -1.41 -27.66 18.00
C LYS A 219 -0.65 -28.68 18.86
N GLU A 220 -0.36 -29.85 18.31
CA GLU A 220 0.34 -30.92 19.03
C GLU A 220 1.87 -30.76 19.00
N ALA A 221 2.42 -30.16 17.94
CA ALA A 221 3.86 -30.04 17.78
C ALA A 221 4.46 -29.00 18.74
N VAL A 222 5.39 -29.44 19.61
CA VAL A 222 6.20 -28.52 20.42
C VAL A 222 7.36 -27.95 19.61
N SER A 223 7.87 -28.72 18.65
CA SER A 223 8.92 -28.28 17.74
C SER A 223 8.63 -28.61 16.28
N ALA A 224 9.16 -27.80 15.35
CA ALA A 224 8.98 -28.03 13.92
C ALA A 224 9.51 -29.38 13.42
N LYS A 225 10.47 -29.99 14.16
CA LYS A 225 11.06 -31.29 13.82
C LYS A 225 10.12 -32.46 14.10
N GLU A 226 9.13 -32.29 14.98
CA GLU A 226 8.16 -33.33 15.33
C GLU A 226 6.99 -33.40 14.33
N LYS A 227 6.72 -32.32 13.58
CA LYS A 227 5.58 -32.22 12.65
C LYS A 227 5.49 -33.40 11.67
N PRO A 228 6.58 -33.90 11.04
CA PRO A 228 6.50 -35.07 10.17
C PRO A 228 6.12 -36.37 10.90
N LEU A 229 6.63 -36.56 12.12
CA LEU A 229 6.31 -37.74 12.93
C LEU A 229 4.85 -37.72 13.37
N ILE A 230 4.38 -36.58 13.89
CA ILE A 230 2.98 -36.39 14.27
C ILE A 230 2.06 -36.61 13.06
N SER A 231 2.41 -36.04 11.90
CA SER A 231 1.68 -36.26 10.65
C SER A 231 1.58 -37.75 10.28
N SER A 232 2.66 -38.52 10.45
CA SER A 232 2.65 -39.96 10.16
C SER A 232 1.67 -40.73 11.04
N VAL A 233 1.48 -40.32 12.30
CA VAL A 233 0.52 -40.95 13.21
C VAL A 233 -0.93 -40.68 12.77
N PHE A 234 -1.24 -39.48 12.29
CA PHE A 234 -2.57 -39.15 11.78
C PHE A 234 -2.91 -39.81 10.42
N HIS A 235 -1.91 -40.29 9.68
CA HIS A 235 -2.08 -40.94 8.38
C HIS A 235 -2.13 -42.48 8.44
N ASN A 236 -1.72 -43.09 9.56
CA ASN A 236 -1.79 -44.53 9.80
C ASN A 236 -3.17 -44.96 10.29
#